data_AF-A0A432K6N4-F1
#
_entry.id   AF-A0A432K6N4-F1
#
_cell.length_a   1.000
_cell.length_b   1.000
_cell.length_c   1.000
_cell.angle_alpha   90.00
_cell.angle_beta   90.00
_cell.angle_gamma   90.00
#
_symmetry.space_group_name_H-M   'P 1'
#
loop_
_entity.id
_entity.type
_entity.pdbx_description
1 polymer ?
#
loop_
_entity_poly.entity_id
_entity_poly.type
_entity_poly.pdbx_seq_one_letter_code
_entity_poly.pdbx_strand_id
1 'polypeptide(L)'
;MEDQNVEKRTLQRNLLIFSFIGVLVIGLLGGIVFSIVEYRGITSDLSWSQELSDTEDYLGASESLDRAQGRWLVNLFDVRKPSIEDLFNEIETRIKDQKFYQAGLDIGNEGDWEIGMTLLSEIQSNSFYYQRAQTTVEQFRGKVLAQELGTERTNRRSAEDEVERKILALNLVRDALESETTARLTAESATQTERLAKEEIQREVIVQTERADLERGKKFLAQIEATSQRARANLEEAAKVQAEADALTQTERADSEQAAKIQAQIDALAQQQRADLEEKARIQELAVTNPMIQGIVAGELKFYFEPLPIYAGIDVSSAVENISSSLLSWSPYGTTTRRVFNANDADLYISWVKDYGSHTIGQSIFKSHIKVGLGRENCRGDWQAFDASTVEKVLWHEIGHSMGYGHSSDPNNVMYWQVET
;
A
#
# COMPACT_ATOMS: atom_id res chain seq x y z
N MET A 1 -51.14 11.05 -1.90
CA MET A 1 -49.77 10.70 -2.33
C MET A 1 -49.70 10.74 -3.86
N GLU A 2 -50.02 11.89 -4.46
CA GLU A 2 -50.03 12.06 -5.93
C GLU A 2 -49.45 13.42 -6.35
N ASP A 3 -49.38 14.39 -5.44
CA ASP A 3 -48.82 15.73 -5.69
C ASP A 3 -47.29 15.81 -5.68
N GLN A 4 -46.60 15.03 -4.83
CA GLN A 4 -45.13 15.12 -4.71
C GLN A 4 -44.36 14.54 -5.90
N ASN A 5 -45.02 13.79 -6.78
CA ASN A 5 -44.39 13.21 -7.98
C ASN A 5 -44.54 14.12 -9.21
N VAL A 6 -45.47 15.10 -9.16
CA VAL A 6 -45.62 16.13 -10.21
C VAL A 6 -44.56 17.22 -10.01
N GLU A 7 -44.27 17.59 -8.75
CA GLU A 7 -43.30 18.64 -8.40
C GLU A 7 -41.84 18.23 -8.68
N LYS A 8 -41.49 16.94 -8.50
CA LYS A 8 -40.18 16.40 -8.89
C LYS A 8 -39.99 16.31 -10.41
N ARG A 9 -41.05 16.06 -11.17
CA ARG A 9 -41.00 16.08 -12.65
C ARG A 9 -40.92 17.49 -13.22
N THR A 10 -41.45 18.51 -12.56
CA THR A 10 -41.28 19.91 -12.98
C THR A 10 -39.90 20.48 -12.63
N LEU A 11 -39.29 20.07 -11.51
CA LEU A 11 -37.92 20.49 -11.14
C LEU A 11 -36.84 19.87 -12.04
N GLN A 12 -36.95 18.58 -12.41
CA GLN A 12 -36.03 17.97 -13.38
C GLN A 12 -36.21 18.51 -14.80
N ARG A 13 -37.42 18.95 -15.17
CA ARG A 13 -37.67 19.60 -16.47
C ARG A 13 -37.14 21.04 -16.52
N ASN A 14 -37.10 21.75 -15.39
CA ASN A 14 -36.57 23.12 -15.32
C ASN A 14 -35.02 23.17 -15.27
N LEU A 15 -34.35 22.20 -14.64
CA LEU A 15 -32.88 22.10 -14.64
C LEU A 15 -32.28 21.78 -16.02
N LEU A 16 -32.97 20.97 -16.83
CA LEU A 16 -32.61 20.74 -18.24
C LEU A 16 -32.80 22.01 -19.09
N ILE A 17 -33.79 22.85 -18.77
CA ILE A 17 -34.04 24.10 -19.48
C ILE A 17 -32.92 25.14 -19.21
N PHE A 18 -32.32 25.20 -18.02
CA PHE A 18 -31.21 26.14 -17.76
C PHE A 18 -29.86 25.75 -18.39
N SER A 19 -29.59 24.45 -18.58
CA SER A 19 -28.42 23.99 -19.34
C SER A 19 -28.56 24.29 -20.85
N PHE A 20 -29.77 24.17 -21.39
CA PHE A 20 -30.05 24.57 -22.77
C PHE A 20 -30.09 26.09 -22.96
N ILE A 21 -30.63 26.88 -22.02
CA ILE A 21 -30.72 28.35 -22.13
C ILE A 21 -29.33 29.02 -22.22
N GLY A 22 -28.31 28.51 -21.55
CA GLY A 22 -26.94 29.04 -21.67
C GLY A 22 -26.38 28.97 -23.10
N VAL A 23 -26.77 27.95 -23.86
CA VAL A 23 -26.38 27.77 -25.27
C VAL A 23 -27.40 28.39 -26.23
N LEU A 24 -28.70 28.39 -25.88
CA LEU A 24 -29.79 28.89 -26.73
C LEU A 24 -29.88 30.43 -26.79
N VAL A 25 -29.46 31.16 -25.73
CA VAL A 25 -29.46 32.64 -25.75
C VAL A 25 -28.40 33.21 -26.71
N ILE A 26 -27.39 32.42 -27.09
CA ILE A 26 -26.29 32.83 -27.98
C ILE A 26 -26.63 32.59 -29.47
N GLY A 27 -27.70 31.85 -29.75
CA GLY A 27 -28.15 31.51 -31.10
C GLY A 27 -28.69 32.68 -31.94
N LEU A 28 -28.79 33.89 -31.40
CA LEU A 28 -29.45 34.99 -32.10
C LEU A 28 -28.55 35.91 -32.95
N LEU A 29 -27.21 36.00 -32.77
CA LEU A 29 -26.38 36.93 -33.57
C LEU A 29 -24.91 36.49 -33.82
N GLY A 30 -24.64 35.20 -34.12
CA GLY A 30 -23.32 34.75 -34.60
C GLY A 30 -22.40 34.08 -33.57
N GLY A 31 -22.89 33.79 -32.36
CA GLY A 31 -22.07 33.29 -31.25
C GLY A 31 -21.87 31.77 -31.13
N ILE A 32 -22.58 30.92 -31.90
CA ILE A 32 -22.45 29.45 -31.76
C ILE A 32 -21.01 28.97 -32.06
N VAL A 33 -20.37 29.51 -33.09
CA VAL A 33 -18.99 29.13 -33.46
C VAL A 33 -17.99 29.62 -32.42
N PHE A 34 -18.16 30.84 -31.91
CA PHE A 34 -17.27 31.42 -30.90
C PHE A 34 -17.35 30.66 -29.57
N SER A 35 -18.55 30.23 -29.16
CA SER A 35 -18.75 29.39 -27.98
C SER A 35 -18.14 27.98 -28.13
N ILE A 36 -18.15 27.39 -29.33
CA ILE A 36 -17.54 26.07 -29.58
C ILE A 36 -16.01 26.16 -29.53
N VAL A 37 -15.41 27.17 -30.15
CA VAL A 37 -13.95 27.39 -30.12
C VAL A 37 -13.48 27.59 -28.69
N GLU A 38 -14.25 28.33 -27.89
CA GLU A 38 -13.88 28.59 -26.49
C GLU A 38 -14.07 27.40 -25.57
N TYR A 39 -15.13 26.61 -25.77
CA TYR A 39 -15.27 25.34 -25.09
C TYR A 39 -14.10 24.39 -25.40
N ARG A 40 -13.65 24.34 -26.66
CA ARG A 40 -12.44 23.57 -27.03
C ARG A 40 -11.18 24.09 -26.35
N GLY A 41 -11.02 25.40 -26.27
CA GLY A 41 -9.93 26.03 -25.54
C GLY A 41 -9.89 25.61 -24.07
N ILE A 42 -11.02 25.65 -23.37
CA ILE A 42 -11.15 25.16 -21.98
C ILE A 42 -10.68 23.70 -21.91
N THR A 43 -11.24 22.82 -22.74
CA THR A 43 -10.89 21.39 -22.69
C THR A 43 -9.41 21.12 -23.02
N SER A 44 -8.81 21.92 -23.89
CA SER A 44 -7.39 21.82 -24.23
C SER A 44 -6.50 22.22 -23.06
N ASP A 45 -6.81 23.32 -22.38
CA ASP A 45 -6.05 23.80 -21.23
C ASP A 45 -6.16 22.82 -20.03
N LEU A 46 -7.33 22.19 -19.83
CA LEU A 46 -7.50 21.12 -18.83
C LEU A 46 -6.66 19.88 -19.18
N SER A 47 -6.70 19.43 -20.44
CA SER A 47 -5.92 18.27 -20.89
C SER A 47 -4.42 18.53 -20.75
N TRP A 48 -3.96 19.72 -21.11
CA TRP A 48 -2.55 20.10 -20.99
C TRP A 48 -2.12 20.23 -19.52
N SER A 49 -3.01 20.74 -18.65
CA SER A 49 -2.77 20.74 -17.21
C SER A 49 -2.53 19.34 -16.65
N GLN A 50 -3.28 18.35 -17.14
CA GLN A 50 -3.14 16.97 -16.69
C GLN A 50 -1.83 16.36 -17.19
N GLU A 51 -1.46 16.59 -18.45
CA GLU A 51 -0.18 16.13 -19.01
C GLU A 51 1.04 16.73 -18.25
N LEU A 52 0.95 18.01 -17.87
CA LEU A 52 1.97 18.66 -17.05
C LEU A 52 2.00 18.10 -15.62
N SER A 53 0.83 17.83 -15.02
CA SER A 53 0.75 17.20 -13.69
C SER A 53 1.34 15.79 -13.67
N ASP A 54 1.13 15.01 -14.74
CA ASP A 54 1.68 13.66 -14.90
C ASP A 54 3.21 13.67 -15.10
N THR A 55 3.75 14.77 -15.60
CA THR A 55 5.19 15.00 -15.74
C THR A 55 5.81 15.75 -14.54
N GLU A 56 5.05 15.90 -13.45
CA GLU A 56 5.42 16.60 -12.21
C GLU A 56 5.70 18.11 -12.38
N ASP A 57 5.32 18.71 -13.52
CA ASP A 57 5.34 20.17 -13.76
C ASP A 57 4.04 20.83 -13.23
N TYR A 58 3.90 20.84 -11.91
CA TYR A 58 2.69 21.36 -11.25
C TYR A 58 2.52 22.88 -11.38
N LEU A 59 3.61 23.62 -11.59
CA LEU A 59 3.53 25.06 -11.84
C LEU A 59 2.95 25.32 -13.23
N GLY A 60 3.46 24.64 -14.27
CA GLY A 60 2.89 24.73 -15.60
C GLY A 60 1.44 24.21 -15.67
N ALA A 61 1.13 23.16 -14.90
CA ALA A 61 -0.22 22.64 -14.78
C ALA A 61 -1.18 23.68 -14.18
N SER A 62 -0.79 24.31 -13.07
CA SER A 62 -1.54 25.40 -12.42
C SER A 62 -1.74 26.60 -13.36
N GLU A 63 -0.70 27.02 -14.10
CA GLU A 63 -0.82 28.08 -15.11
C GLU A 63 -1.79 27.71 -16.23
N SER A 64 -1.88 26.43 -16.59
CA SER A 64 -2.84 25.94 -17.59
C SER A 64 -4.28 25.99 -17.06
N LEU A 65 -4.50 25.64 -15.79
CA LEU A 65 -5.81 25.81 -15.16
C LEU A 65 -6.20 27.28 -14.99
N ASP A 66 -5.25 28.16 -14.70
CA ASP A 66 -5.50 29.61 -14.58
C ASP A 66 -5.96 30.19 -15.93
N ARG A 67 -5.32 29.75 -17.04
CA ARG A 67 -5.80 30.07 -18.39
C ARG A 67 -7.21 29.54 -18.64
N ALA A 68 -7.52 28.31 -18.24
CA ALA A 68 -8.85 27.73 -18.39
C ALA A 68 -9.90 28.52 -17.58
N GLN A 69 -9.58 28.87 -16.33
CA GLN A 69 -10.44 29.65 -15.44
C GLN A 69 -10.67 31.07 -15.97
N GLY A 70 -9.65 31.67 -16.59
CA GLY A 70 -9.71 33.00 -17.22
C GLY A 70 -10.65 33.10 -18.43
N ARG A 71 -11.06 31.97 -19.03
CA ARG A 71 -11.93 31.98 -20.22
C ARG A 71 -13.35 32.44 -19.88
N TRP A 72 -13.94 33.22 -20.78
CA TRP A 72 -15.21 33.90 -20.54
C TRP A 72 -16.39 32.94 -20.29
N LEU A 73 -16.40 31.75 -20.91
CA LEU A 73 -17.43 30.74 -20.66
C LEU A 73 -17.37 30.19 -19.21
N VAL A 74 -16.17 30.13 -18.62
CA VAL A 74 -16.00 29.73 -17.21
C VAL A 74 -16.38 30.88 -16.30
N ASN A 75 -15.87 32.09 -16.57
CA ASN A 75 -16.08 33.25 -15.71
C ASN A 75 -17.51 33.79 -15.70
N LEU A 76 -18.22 33.74 -16.83
CA LEU A 76 -19.55 34.34 -16.98
C LEU A 76 -20.68 33.31 -16.86
N PHE A 77 -20.40 32.03 -17.15
CA PHE A 77 -21.42 30.98 -17.21
C PHE A 77 -21.05 29.72 -16.41
N ASP A 78 -19.99 29.75 -15.62
CA ASP A 78 -19.52 28.65 -14.76
C ASP A 78 -19.29 27.31 -15.51
N VAL A 79 -19.07 27.35 -16.83
CA VAL A 79 -18.86 26.16 -17.65
C VAL A 79 -17.60 25.44 -17.18
N ARG A 80 -17.70 24.16 -16.81
CA ARG A 80 -16.58 23.33 -16.30
C ARG A 80 -15.87 23.88 -15.05
N LYS A 81 -16.40 24.92 -14.41
CA LYS A 81 -15.80 25.54 -13.23
C LYS A 81 -15.56 24.57 -12.06
N PRO A 82 -16.50 23.67 -11.70
CA PRO A 82 -16.23 22.66 -10.67
C PRO A 82 -15.05 21.76 -11.03
N SER A 83 -14.94 21.32 -12.29
CA SER A 83 -13.82 20.50 -12.74
C SER A 83 -12.48 21.22 -12.69
N ILE A 84 -12.46 22.54 -12.95
CA ILE A 84 -11.26 23.37 -12.83
C ILE A 84 -10.86 23.52 -11.36
N GLU A 85 -11.83 23.79 -10.48
CA GLU A 85 -11.60 23.91 -9.03
C GLU A 85 -11.11 22.58 -8.41
N ASP A 86 -11.69 21.45 -8.81
CA ASP A 86 -11.24 20.12 -8.37
C ASP A 86 -9.78 19.85 -8.79
N LEU A 87 -9.43 20.15 -10.05
CA LEU A 87 -8.06 19.98 -10.55
C LEU A 87 -7.08 20.95 -9.86
N PHE A 88 -7.49 22.18 -9.54
CA PHE A 88 -6.66 23.11 -8.76
C PHE A 88 -6.35 22.56 -7.38
N ASN A 89 -7.37 22.06 -6.67
CA ASN A 89 -7.20 21.46 -5.35
C ASN A 89 -6.29 20.22 -5.41
N GLU A 90 -6.44 19.41 -6.46
CA GLU A 90 -5.57 18.24 -6.68
C GLU A 90 -4.12 18.64 -6.91
N ILE A 91 -3.87 19.61 -7.79
CA ILE A 91 -2.52 20.13 -8.07
C ILE A 91 -1.91 20.76 -6.83
N GLU A 92 -2.67 21.54 -6.05
CA GLU A 92 -2.18 22.13 -4.80
C GLU A 92 -1.74 21.05 -3.80
N THR A 93 -2.53 19.98 -3.69
CA THR A 93 -2.19 18.81 -2.87
C THR A 93 -0.91 18.15 -3.38
N ARG A 94 -0.78 17.93 -4.69
CA ARG A 94 0.43 17.34 -5.31
C ARG A 94 1.68 18.20 -5.11
N ILE A 95 1.57 19.53 -5.19
CA ILE A 95 2.67 20.46 -4.90
C ILE A 95 3.12 20.34 -3.45
N LYS A 96 2.16 20.26 -2.52
CA LYS A 96 2.46 20.07 -1.10
C LYS A 96 3.20 18.74 -0.91
N ASP A 97 2.66 17.64 -1.42
CA ASP A 97 3.25 16.31 -1.27
C ASP A 97 4.63 16.21 -1.90
N GLN A 98 4.86 16.84 -3.06
CA GLN A 98 6.18 16.93 -3.70
C GLN A 98 7.19 17.62 -2.78
N LYS A 99 6.81 18.73 -2.12
CA LYS A 99 7.68 19.43 -1.18
C LYS A 99 7.99 18.58 0.05
N PHE A 100 7.00 17.90 0.61
CA PHE A 100 7.22 16.98 1.74
C PHE A 100 8.14 15.83 1.35
N TYR A 101 7.95 15.26 0.16
CA TYR A 101 8.77 14.19 -0.38
C TYR A 101 10.23 14.64 -0.56
N GLN A 102 10.45 15.79 -1.20
CA GLN A 102 11.79 16.31 -1.44
C GLN A 102 12.49 16.70 -0.12
N ALA A 103 11.79 17.38 0.79
CA ALA A 103 12.35 17.75 2.08
C ALA A 103 12.72 16.50 2.92
N GLY A 104 11.85 15.48 2.92
CA GLY A 104 12.12 14.22 3.61
C GLY A 104 13.33 13.47 3.03
N LEU A 105 13.51 13.51 1.71
CA LEU A 105 14.70 12.96 1.05
C LEU A 105 15.96 13.73 1.42
N ASP A 106 15.94 15.06 1.33
CA ASP A 106 17.11 15.90 1.58
C ASP A 106 17.60 15.73 3.03
N ILE A 107 16.68 15.88 4.00
CA ILE A 107 16.98 15.74 5.44
C ILE A 107 17.46 14.31 5.78
N GLY A 108 16.79 13.29 5.25
CA GLY A 108 17.18 11.91 5.51
C GLY A 108 18.53 11.55 4.86
N ASN A 109 18.88 12.16 3.73
CA ASN A 109 20.19 11.97 3.09
C ASN A 109 21.31 12.72 3.82
N GLU A 110 21.01 13.81 4.52
CA GLU A 110 21.93 14.50 5.43
C GLU A 110 22.23 13.70 6.71
N GLY A 111 21.45 12.65 6.98
CA GLY A 111 21.66 11.71 8.09
C GLY A 111 20.60 11.76 9.18
N ASP A 112 19.65 12.69 9.09
CA ASP A 112 18.54 12.78 10.04
C ASP A 112 17.35 11.93 9.56
N TRP A 113 17.52 10.60 9.66
CA TRP A 113 16.57 9.63 9.13
C TRP A 113 15.21 9.69 9.82
N GLU A 114 15.14 10.02 11.12
CA GLU A 114 13.87 10.11 11.85
C GLU A 114 13.01 11.29 11.38
N ILE A 115 13.61 12.47 11.22
CA ILE A 115 12.89 13.63 10.67
C ILE A 115 12.52 13.38 9.21
N GLY A 116 13.44 12.80 8.42
CA GLY A 116 13.16 12.40 7.04
C GLY A 116 11.98 11.45 6.92
N MET A 117 11.93 10.40 7.73
CA MET A 117 10.81 9.45 7.76
C MET A 117 9.50 10.10 8.19
N THR A 118 9.54 11.02 9.17
CA THR A 118 8.35 11.72 9.66
C THR A 118 7.70 12.54 8.55
N LEU A 119 8.51 13.31 7.80
CA LEU A 119 8.02 14.11 6.67
C LEU A 119 7.48 13.25 5.54
N LEU A 120 8.14 12.14 5.23
CA LEU A 120 7.68 11.19 4.21
C LEU A 120 6.39 10.46 4.61
N SER A 121 6.18 10.24 5.92
CA SER A 121 4.98 9.56 6.44
C SER A 121 3.75 10.46 6.51
N GLU A 122 3.92 11.78 6.39
CA GLU A 122 2.82 12.76 6.32
C GLU A 122 2.12 12.73 4.95
N ILE A 123 2.78 12.17 3.92
CA ILE A 123 2.20 12.01 2.58
C ILE A 123 1.08 10.98 2.65
N GLN A 124 -0.13 11.39 2.25
CA GLN A 124 -1.33 10.56 2.34
C GLN A 124 -1.31 9.41 1.33
N SER A 125 -2.03 8.32 1.64
CA SER A 125 -2.05 7.10 0.83
C SER A 125 -2.60 7.25 -0.58
N ASN A 126 -3.44 8.25 -0.81
CA ASN A 126 -3.98 8.61 -2.13
C ASN A 126 -3.04 9.52 -2.95
N SER A 127 -1.89 9.91 -2.39
CA SER A 127 -0.92 10.75 -3.09
C SER A 127 -0.11 9.99 -4.13
N PHE A 128 0.19 10.64 -5.25
CA PHE A 128 1.14 10.16 -6.26
C PHE A 128 2.52 9.80 -5.67
N TYR A 129 2.95 10.52 -4.63
CA TYR A 129 4.27 10.31 -4.00
C TYR A 129 4.29 9.21 -2.95
N TYR A 130 3.13 8.69 -2.53
CA TYR A 130 3.02 7.80 -1.37
C TYR A 130 3.91 6.54 -1.48
N GLN A 131 3.83 5.83 -2.60
CA GLN A 131 4.60 4.59 -2.78
C GLN A 131 6.11 4.83 -2.75
N ARG A 132 6.56 5.93 -3.38
CA ARG A 132 7.98 6.33 -3.34
C ARG A 132 8.38 6.69 -1.91
N ALA A 133 7.55 7.46 -1.20
CA ALA A 133 7.77 7.86 0.18
C ALA A 133 7.90 6.67 1.13
N GLN A 134 6.97 5.70 1.06
CA GLN A 134 7.01 4.48 1.88
C GLN A 134 8.26 3.64 1.60
N THR A 135 8.66 3.53 0.32
CA THR A 135 9.90 2.84 -0.06
C THR A 135 11.12 3.51 0.58
N THR A 136 11.18 4.84 0.56
CA THR A 136 12.26 5.61 1.19
C THR A 136 12.23 5.50 2.72
N VAL A 137 11.05 5.49 3.35
CA VAL A 137 10.90 5.26 4.79
C VAL A 137 11.51 3.92 5.20
N GLU A 138 11.22 2.84 4.47
CA GLU A 138 11.79 1.52 4.74
C GLU A 138 13.32 1.49 4.53
N GLN A 139 13.83 2.21 3.54
CA GLN A 139 15.29 2.38 3.37
C GLN A 139 15.92 3.09 4.57
N PHE A 140 15.29 4.15 5.08
CA PHE A 140 15.76 4.89 6.26
C PHE A 140 15.68 4.04 7.53
N ARG A 141 14.60 3.27 7.74
CA ARG A 141 14.51 2.28 8.84
C ARG A 141 15.66 1.29 8.79
N GLY A 142 16.00 0.78 7.60
CA GLY A 142 17.14 -0.10 7.41
C GLY A 142 18.47 0.53 7.82
N LYS A 143 18.67 1.83 7.56
CA LYS A 143 19.87 2.58 8.00
C LYS A 143 19.93 2.75 9.52
N VAL A 144 18.81 3.10 10.16
CA VAL A 144 18.71 3.21 11.63
C VAL A 144 19.08 1.87 12.30
N LEU A 145 18.44 0.77 11.86
CA LEU A 145 18.72 -0.57 12.38
C LEU A 145 20.18 -0.98 12.18
N ALA A 146 20.78 -0.65 11.03
CA ALA A 146 22.18 -0.94 10.77
C ALA A 146 23.11 -0.18 11.74
N GLN A 147 22.79 1.08 12.07
CA GLN A 147 23.53 1.88 13.04
C GLN A 147 23.41 1.29 14.45
N GLU A 148 22.19 1.00 14.91
CA GLU A 148 21.94 0.41 16.23
C GLU A 148 22.67 -0.93 16.41
N LEU A 149 22.60 -1.79 15.40
CA LEU A 149 23.29 -3.08 15.39
C LEU A 149 24.81 -2.91 15.39
N GLY A 150 25.32 -1.86 14.75
CA GLY A 150 26.72 -1.46 14.82
C GLY A 150 27.14 -1.09 16.24
N THR A 151 26.40 -0.21 16.91
CA THR A 151 26.65 0.19 18.30
C THR A 151 26.58 -0.98 19.28
N GLU A 152 25.58 -1.86 19.13
CA GLU A 152 25.42 -3.03 19.99
C GLU A 152 26.59 -4.01 19.82
N ARG A 153 27.07 -4.22 18.59
CA ARG A 153 28.26 -5.04 18.34
C ARG A 153 29.51 -4.48 19.04
N THR A 154 29.71 -3.17 19.03
CA THR A 154 30.82 -2.53 19.75
C THR A 154 30.67 -2.66 21.27
N ASN A 155 29.48 -2.44 21.81
CA ASN A 155 29.20 -2.58 23.24
C ASN A 155 29.44 -4.01 23.72
N ARG A 156 28.93 -5.01 22.99
CA ARG A 156 29.15 -6.42 23.29
C ARG A 156 30.64 -6.77 23.27
N ARG A 157 31.38 -6.29 22.27
CA ARG A 157 32.83 -6.52 22.20
C ARG A 157 33.57 -5.91 23.40
N SER A 158 33.20 -4.70 23.81
CA SER A 158 33.75 -4.06 25.00
C SER A 158 33.43 -4.84 26.29
N ALA A 159 32.24 -5.41 26.40
CA ALA A 159 31.85 -6.23 27.54
C ALA A 159 32.59 -7.57 27.57
N GLU A 160 32.77 -8.21 26.41
CA GLU A 160 33.57 -9.43 26.25
C GLU A 160 35.04 -9.18 26.67
N ASP A 161 35.64 -8.09 26.20
CA ASP A 161 37.00 -7.69 26.59
C ASP A 161 37.14 -7.44 28.11
N GLU A 162 36.12 -6.90 28.78
CA GLU A 162 36.13 -6.69 30.23
C GLU A 162 36.02 -8.02 31.00
N VAL A 163 35.18 -8.94 30.53
CA VAL A 163 35.06 -10.29 31.12
C VAL A 163 36.38 -11.04 30.99
N GLU A 164 37.04 -11.00 29.83
CA GLU A 164 38.35 -11.61 29.64
C GLU A 164 39.40 -11.05 30.63
N ARG A 165 39.43 -9.72 30.83
CA ARG A 165 40.33 -9.10 31.83
C ARG A 165 40.04 -9.58 33.25
N LYS A 166 38.77 -9.72 33.64
CA LYS A 166 38.39 -10.21 34.98
C LYS A 166 38.79 -11.67 35.18
N ILE A 167 38.60 -12.52 34.17
CA ILE A 167 39.03 -13.92 34.20
C ILE A 167 40.55 -14.01 34.38
N LEU A 168 41.31 -13.20 33.64
CA LEU A 168 42.77 -13.14 33.77
C LEU A 168 43.20 -12.72 35.20
N ALA A 169 42.56 -11.71 35.77
CA ALA A 169 42.83 -11.25 37.13
C ALA A 169 42.51 -12.32 38.20
N LEU A 170 41.39 -13.04 38.04
CA LEU A 170 41.01 -14.13 38.94
C LEU A 170 41.99 -15.30 38.89
N ASN A 171 42.51 -15.64 37.71
CA ASN A 171 43.52 -16.68 37.57
C ASN A 171 44.83 -16.28 38.29
N LEU A 172 45.28 -15.04 38.15
CA LEU A 172 46.47 -14.54 38.87
C LEU A 172 46.33 -14.59 40.39
N VAL A 173 45.14 -14.28 40.93
CA VAL A 173 44.87 -14.37 42.38
C VAL A 173 44.83 -15.83 42.85
N ARG A 174 44.25 -16.74 42.06
CA ARG A 174 44.24 -18.17 42.35
C ARG A 174 45.66 -18.73 42.44
N ASP A 175 46.50 -18.41 41.47
CA ASP A 175 47.89 -18.87 41.41
C ASP A 175 48.69 -18.36 42.63
N ALA A 176 48.46 -17.11 43.05
CA ALA A 176 49.07 -16.56 44.26
C ALA A 176 48.59 -17.26 45.55
N LEU A 177 47.30 -17.58 45.63
CA LEU A 177 46.71 -18.27 46.79
C LEU A 177 47.21 -19.72 46.91
N GLU A 178 47.34 -20.44 45.80
CA GLU A 178 47.95 -21.79 45.76
C GLU A 178 49.42 -21.76 46.19
N SER A 179 50.17 -20.74 45.78
CA SER A 179 51.55 -20.56 46.23
C SER A 179 51.65 -20.28 47.74
N GLU A 180 50.72 -19.53 48.33
CA GLU A 180 50.73 -19.24 49.78
C GLU A 180 50.30 -20.46 50.61
N THR A 181 49.28 -21.20 50.15
CA THR A 181 48.79 -22.40 50.85
C THR A 181 49.82 -23.53 50.83
N THR A 182 50.52 -23.73 49.71
CA THR A 182 51.62 -24.70 49.63
C THR A 182 52.78 -24.34 50.58
N ALA A 183 53.09 -23.04 50.74
CA ALA A 183 54.09 -22.56 51.69
C ALA A 183 53.66 -22.74 53.17
N ARG A 184 52.37 -22.60 53.49
CA ARG A 184 51.84 -22.85 54.84
C ARG A 184 51.81 -24.32 55.22
N LEU A 185 51.40 -25.20 54.30
CA LEU A 185 51.36 -26.64 54.54
C LEU A 185 52.77 -27.23 54.77
N THR A 186 53.79 -26.68 54.11
CA THR A 186 55.20 -27.03 54.37
C THR A 186 55.70 -26.53 55.72
N ALA A 187 55.17 -25.41 56.25
CA ALA A 187 55.50 -24.90 57.58
C ALA A 187 54.81 -25.67 58.72
N GLU A 188 53.54 -26.08 58.56
CA GLU A 188 52.81 -26.84 59.59
C GLU A 188 53.28 -28.30 59.71
N SER A 189 53.69 -28.92 58.60
CA SER A 189 54.35 -30.24 58.60
C SER A 189 55.64 -30.28 59.43
N ALA A 190 56.27 -29.14 59.70
CA ALA A 190 57.47 -29.05 60.54
C ALA A 190 57.16 -29.01 62.04
N THR A 191 55.89 -28.83 62.45
CA THR A 191 55.48 -28.64 63.86
C THR A 191 54.72 -29.80 64.50
N GLN A 192 54.47 -30.90 63.77
CA GLN A 192 53.76 -32.08 64.26
C GLN A 192 54.67 -33.24 64.72
N THR A 193 55.98 -33.01 64.80
CA THR A 193 56.95 -33.96 65.36
C THR A 193 57.19 -33.80 66.87
N GLU A 194 56.57 -32.84 67.55
CA GLU A 194 56.93 -32.47 68.93
C GLU A 194 55.82 -32.64 70.00
N ARG A 195 54.60 -33.07 69.64
CA ARG A 195 53.49 -33.16 70.62
C ARG A 195 52.78 -34.51 70.65
N LEU A 196 53.51 -35.56 71.03
CA LEU A 196 52.94 -36.79 71.59
C LEU A 196 53.80 -37.28 72.77
N ALA A 197 53.63 -36.65 73.93
CA ALA A 197 54.03 -37.21 75.22
C ALA A 197 53.14 -36.65 76.33
N LYS A 198 52.53 -37.57 77.11
CA LYS A 198 51.65 -37.38 78.29
C LYS A 198 50.18 -37.10 77.93
N GLU A 199 49.18 -37.82 78.46
CA GLU A 199 49.05 -38.33 79.83
C GLU A 199 47.96 -39.42 79.89
N GLU A 200 48.16 -40.41 80.76
CA GLU A 200 47.27 -41.53 81.06
C GLU A 200 46.95 -41.53 82.57
N ILE A 201 45.84 -42.16 82.95
CA ILE A 201 45.38 -42.60 84.29
C ILE A 201 44.18 -41.81 84.85
N GLN A 202 42.97 -42.40 84.84
CA GLN A 202 42.42 -43.22 85.95
C GLN A 202 40.99 -43.69 85.63
N ARG A 203 40.74 -45.01 85.66
CA ARG A 203 39.43 -45.66 85.44
C ARG A 203 39.08 -46.49 86.66
N GLU A 204 37.99 -46.20 87.38
CA GLU A 204 37.24 -47.24 88.14
C GLU A 204 35.86 -46.79 88.68
N VAL A 205 34.90 -46.41 87.81
CA VAL A 205 33.44 -46.38 88.13
C VAL A 205 32.58 -46.90 86.93
N ILE A 206 33.23 -47.44 85.90
CA ILE A 206 32.74 -47.32 84.53
C ILE A 206 31.63 -48.32 84.14
N VAL A 207 31.55 -49.50 84.76
CA VAL A 207 30.76 -50.63 84.18
C VAL A 207 29.24 -50.56 84.43
N GLN A 208 28.79 -49.92 85.52
CA GLN A 208 27.34 -49.74 85.80
C GLN A 208 26.76 -48.51 85.09
N THR A 209 27.56 -47.44 84.99
CA THR A 209 27.20 -46.20 84.28
C THR A 209 27.22 -46.42 82.77
N GLU A 210 28.18 -47.19 82.23
CA GLU A 210 28.24 -47.52 80.79
C GLU A 210 26.99 -48.27 80.30
N ARG A 211 26.40 -49.17 81.07
CA ARG A 211 25.18 -49.89 80.64
C ARG A 211 23.94 -48.99 80.59
N ALA A 212 23.76 -48.12 81.59
CA ALA A 212 22.67 -47.15 81.62
C ALA A 212 22.83 -46.05 80.55
N ASP A 213 24.06 -45.65 80.27
CA ASP A 213 24.39 -44.70 79.21
C ASP A 213 24.30 -45.31 77.82
N LEU A 214 24.59 -46.61 77.67
CA LEU A 214 24.38 -47.33 76.41
C LEU A 214 22.88 -47.49 76.08
N GLU A 215 22.03 -47.77 77.08
CA GLU A 215 20.57 -47.83 76.88
C GLU A 215 19.96 -46.45 76.58
N ARG A 216 20.38 -45.40 77.31
CA ARG A 216 19.98 -44.01 77.02
C ARG A 216 20.48 -43.59 75.63
N GLY A 217 21.71 -43.94 75.27
CA GLY A 217 22.29 -43.70 73.95
C GLY A 217 21.49 -44.39 72.85
N LYS A 218 21.07 -45.65 73.04
CA LYS A 218 20.23 -46.38 72.08
C LYS A 218 18.83 -45.76 71.92
N LYS A 219 18.17 -45.35 73.01
CA LYS A 219 16.88 -44.65 72.93
C LYS A 219 17.00 -43.28 72.27
N PHE A 220 18.07 -42.54 72.58
CA PHE A 220 18.35 -41.24 71.98
C PHE A 220 18.65 -41.36 70.47
N LEU A 221 19.44 -42.36 70.08
CA LEU A 221 19.71 -42.68 68.67
C LEU A 221 18.42 -43.06 67.92
N ALA A 222 17.58 -43.92 68.50
CA ALA A 222 16.29 -44.28 67.90
C ALA A 222 15.36 -43.06 67.73
N GLN A 223 15.41 -42.11 68.67
CA GLN A 223 14.63 -40.87 68.59
C GLN A 223 15.18 -39.86 67.57
N ILE A 224 16.51 -39.78 67.43
CA ILE A 224 17.15 -39.02 66.35
C ILE A 224 16.78 -39.62 64.99
N GLU A 225 16.81 -40.94 64.86
CA GLU A 225 16.49 -41.63 63.61
C GLU A 225 15.01 -41.46 63.23
N ALA A 226 14.09 -41.57 64.20
CA ALA A 226 12.67 -41.30 63.97
C ALA A 226 12.40 -39.84 63.57
N THR A 227 13.08 -38.88 64.20
CA THR A 227 12.99 -37.46 63.84
C THR A 227 13.57 -37.20 62.44
N SER A 228 14.70 -37.82 62.12
CA SER A 228 15.33 -37.75 60.80
C SER A 228 14.44 -38.34 59.70
N GLN A 229 13.76 -39.46 59.96
CA GLN A 229 12.81 -40.05 59.02
C GLN A 229 11.60 -39.15 58.79
N ARG A 230 11.04 -38.53 59.84
CA ARG A 230 9.95 -37.55 59.70
C ARG A 230 10.39 -36.31 58.92
N ALA A 231 11.60 -35.81 59.15
CA ALA A 231 12.14 -34.68 58.40
C ALA A 231 12.30 -35.01 56.91
N ARG A 232 12.76 -36.22 56.57
CA ARG A 232 12.83 -36.70 55.18
C ARG A 232 11.45 -36.81 54.52
N ALA A 233 10.47 -37.38 55.22
CA ALA A 233 9.10 -37.48 54.72
C ALA A 233 8.48 -36.09 54.44
N ASN A 234 8.68 -35.13 55.36
CA ASN A 234 8.21 -33.76 55.16
C ASN A 234 8.90 -33.06 53.98
N LEU A 235 10.20 -33.29 53.77
CA LEU A 235 10.93 -32.76 52.61
C LEU A 235 10.42 -33.37 51.29
N GLU A 236 10.09 -34.66 51.29
CA GLU A 236 9.53 -35.34 50.12
C GLU A 236 8.11 -34.85 49.79
N GLU A 237 7.27 -34.62 50.79
CA GLU A 237 5.94 -34.01 50.64
C GLU A 237 6.05 -32.59 50.06
N ALA A 238 6.96 -31.76 50.60
CA ALA A 238 7.19 -30.41 50.11
C ALA A 238 7.70 -30.41 48.66
N ALA A 239 8.56 -31.36 48.28
CA ALA A 239 9.03 -31.52 46.91
C ALA A 239 7.89 -31.90 45.94
N LYS A 240 6.93 -32.74 46.37
CA LYS A 240 5.75 -33.08 45.56
C LYS A 240 4.84 -31.88 45.34
N VAL A 241 4.56 -31.11 46.39
CA VAL A 241 3.74 -29.89 46.29
C VAL A 241 4.40 -28.87 45.35
N GLN A 242 5.72 -28.70 45.44
CA GLN A 242 6.46 -27.82 44.52
C GLN A 242 6.37 -28.31 43.08
N ALA A 243 6.54 -29.62 42.84
CA ALA A 243 6.43 -30.20 41.50
C ALA A 243 5.03 -30.03 40.90
N GLU A 244 3.96 -30.16 41.70
CA GLU A 244 2.59 -29.89 41.27
C GLU A 244 2.36 -28.41 40.93
N ALA A 245 2.89 -27.49 41.73
CA ALA A 245 2.82 -26.05 41.45
C ALA A 245 3.57 -25.68 40.17
N ASP A 246 4.76 -26.26 39.95
CA ASP A 246 5.55 -26.05 38.74
C ASP A 246 4.83 -26.62 37.50
N ALA A 247 4.19 -27.78 37.61
CA ALA A 247 3.39 -28.39 36.54
C ALA A 247 2.15 -27.55 36.18
N LEU A 248 1.46 -26.99 37.18
CA LEU A 248 0.34 -26.07 36.95
C LEU A 248 0.81 -24.81 36.22
N THR A 249 1.91 -24.22 36.67
CA THR A 249 2.49 -23.03 36.04
C THR A 249 2.92 -23.30 34.59
N GLN A 250 3.46 -24.49 34.30
CA GLN A 250 3.78 -24.89 32.92
C GLN A 250 2.52 -25.02 32.06
N THR A 251 1.44 -25.56 32.62
CA THR A 251 0.16 -25.69 31.91
C THR A 251 -0.44 -24.32 31.58
N GLU A 252 -0.46 -23.40 32.54
CA GLU A 252 -0.94 -22.02 32.33
C GLU A 252 -0.13 -21.29 31.25
N ARG A 253 1.20 -21.49 31.21
CA ARG A 253 2.04 -20.93 30.14
C ARG A 253 1.69 -21.53 28.78
N ALA A 254 1.51 -22.84 28.70
CA ALA A 254 1.13 -23.51 27.45
C ALA A 254 -0.23 -23.04 26.93
N ASP A 255 -1.22 -22.88 27.81
CA ASP A 255 -2.55 -22.36 27.48
C ASP A 255 -2.47 -20.90 27.01
N SER A 256 -1.65 -20.08 27.68
CA SER A 256 -1.41 -18.68 27.28
C SER A 256 -0.73 -18.58 25.91
N GLU A 257 0.28 -19.41 25.65
CA GLU A 257 0.92 -19.50 24.33
C GLU A 257 -0.06 -19.94 23.23
N GLN A 258 -0.94 -20.89 23.53
CA GLN A 258 -1.96 -21.34 22.60
C GLN A 258 -2.99 -20.24 22.31
N ALA A 259 -3.44 -19.51 23.33
CA ALA A 259 -4.33 -18.36 23.17
C ALA A 259 -3.67 -17.26 22.33
N ALA A 260 -2.39 -16.96 22.55
CA ALA A 260 -1.64 -16.00 21.75
C ALA A 260 -1.52 -16.42 20.28
N LYS A 261 -1.31 -17.72 20.01
CA LYS A 261 -1.30 -18.26 18.63
C LYS A 261 -2.65 -18.10 17.94
N ILE A 262 -3.74 -18.39 18.64
CA ILE A 262 -5.11 -18.23 18.10
C ILE A 262 -5.37 -16.74 17.80
N GLN A 263 -5.00 -15.85 18.71
CA GLN A 263 -5.17 -14.41 18.50
C GLN A 263 -4.36 -13.92 17.29
N ALA A 264 -3.10 -14.34 17.16
CA ALA A 264 -2.27 -13.99 16.01
C ALA A 264 -2.86 -14.49 14.68
N GLN A 265 -3.50 -15.67 14.67
CA GLN A 265 -4.20 -16.17 13.48
C GLN A 265 -5.44 -15.34 13.14
N ILE A 266 -6.22 -14.91 14.15
CA ILE A 266 -7.37 -14.03 13.97
C ILE A 266 -6.91 -12.67 13.42
N ASP A 267 -5.85 -12.10 13.97
CA ASP A 267 -5.31 -10.81 13.54
C ASP A 267 -4.76 -10.89 12.11
N ALA A 268 -4.06 -11.96 11.76
CA ALA A 268 -3.59 -12.21 10.40
C ALA A 268 -4.77 -12.34 9.40
N LEU A 269 -5.83 -13.05 9.77
CA LEU A 269 -7.03 -13.17 8.94
C LEU A 269 -7.73 -11.81 8.77
N ALA A 270 -7.83 -11.02 9.84
CA ALA A 270 -8.42 -9.68 9.79
C ALA A 270 -7.57 -8.70 8.97
N GLN A 271 -6.24 -8.84 8.98
CA GLN A 271 -5.36 -8.06 8.11
C GLN A 271 -5.52 -8.46 6.64
N GLN A 272 -5.60 -9.76 6.35
CA GLN A 272 -5.84 -10.25 5.00
C GLN A 272 -7.17 -9.74 4.45
N GLN A 273 -8.25 -9.82 5.23
CA GLN A 273 -9.56 -9.29 4.82
C GLN A 273 -9.53 -7.79 4.54
N ARG A 274 -8.76 -7.01 5.32
CA ARG A 274 -8.58 -5.57 5.07
C ARG A 274 -7.84 -5.32 3.76
N ALA A 275 -6.76 -6.04 3.50
CA ALA A 275 -6.02 -5.94 2.25
C ALA A 275 -6.90 -6.32 1.03
N ASP A 276 -7.72 -7.37 1.15
CA ASP A 276 -8.64 -7.79 0.09
C ASP A 276 -9.71 -6.71 -0.20
N LEU A 277 -10.21 -6.04 0.85
CA LEU A 277 -11.17 -4.93 0.71
C LEU A 277 -10.53 -3.69 0.08
N GLU A 278 -9.29 -3.37 0.45
CA GLU A 278 -8.51 -2.26 -0.13
C GLU A 278 -8.24 -2.51 -1.61
N GLU A 279 -7.80 -3.71 -2.00
CA GLU A 279 -7.57 -4.05 -3.40
C GLU A 279 -8.87 -4.05 -4.21
N LYS A 280 -9.99 -4.53 -3.63
CA LYS A 280 -11.31 -4.43 -4.27
C LYS A 280 -11.72 -2.98 -4.51
N ALA A 281 -11.51 -2.09 -3.53
CA ALA A 281 -11.81 -0.67 -3.67
C ALA A 281 -10.95 -0.02 -4.76
N ARG A 282 -9.67 -0.35 -4.82
CA ARG A 282 -8.75 0.09 -5.87
C ARG A 282 -9.19 -0.36 -7.27
N ILE A 283 -9.63 -1.61 -7.43
CA ILE A 283 -10.14 -2.11 -8.71
C ILE A 283 -11.40 -1.36 -9.13
N GLN A 284 -12.29 -1.03 -8.18
CA GLN A 284 -13.48 -0.24 -8.46
C GLN A 284 -13.15 1.20 -8.89
N GLU A 285 -12.14 1.82 -8.30
CA GLU A 285 -11.66 3.14 -8.71
C GLU A 285 -11.08 3.12 -10.12
N LEU A 286 -10.25 2.12 -10.44
CA LEU A 286 -9.72 1.92 -11.79
C LEU A 286 -10.81 1.67 -12.83
N ALA A 287 -11.91 1.01 -12.44
CA ALA A 287 -13.05 0.76 -13.31
C ALA A 287 -13.71 2.07 -13.80
N VAL A 288 -13.71 3.13 -13.00
CA VAL A 288 -14.33 4.42 -13.37
C VAL A 288 -13.70 5.02 -14.63
N THR A 289 -12.40 4.81 -14.83
CA THR A 289 -11.64 5.41 -15.94
C THR A 289 -11.18 4.39 -16.98
N ASN A 290 -11.46 3.10 -16.78
CA ASN A 290 -11.03 2.05 -17.69
C ASN A 290 -12.22 1.15 -18.06
N PRO A 291 -12.77 1.30 -19.28
CA PRO A 291 -13.94 0.56 -19.72
C PRO A 291 -13.74 -0.96 -19.70
N MET A 292 -12.52 -1.44 -19.95
CA MET A 292 -12.24 -2.87 -19.85
C MET A 292 -12.39 -3.38 -18.42
N ILE A 293 -11.86 -2.65 -17.44
CA ILE A 293 -11.99 -3.01 -16.02
C ILE A 293 -13.45 -2.87 -15.59
N GLN A 294 -14.14 -1.82 -16.02
CA GLN A 294 -15.58 -1.64 -15.81
C GLN A 294 -16.40 -2.81 -16.34
N GLY A 295 -16.13 -3.25 -17.56
CA GLY A 295 -16.79 -4.40 -18.16
C GLY A 295 -16.59 -5.68 -17.34
N ILE A 296 -15.38 -5.92 -16.83
CA ILE A 296 -15.08 -7.09 -15.99
C ILE A 296 -15.78 -6.99 -14.63
N VAL A 297 -15.77 -5.82 -13.99
CA VAL A 297 -16.38 -5.60 -12.67
C VAL A 297 -17.90 -5.66 -12.74
N ALA A 298 -18.51 -5.05 -13.76
CA ALA A 298 -19.96 -5.02 -13.96
C ALA A 298 -20.50 -6.27 -14.64
N GLY A 299 -19.65 -7.04 -15.34
CA GLY A 299 -20.03 -8.15 -16.20
C GLY A 299 -20.65 -7.72 -17.55
N GLU A 300 -20.83 -6.42 -17.77
CA GLU A 300 -21.39 -5.83 -18.98
C GLU A 300 -20.61 -4.57 -19.37
N LEU A 301 -20.27 -4.42 -20.66
CA LEU A 301 -19.65 -3.25 -21.26
C LEU A 301 -20.65 -2.52 -22.16
N LYS A 302 -21.01 -1.29 -21.80
CA LYS A 302 -21.98 -0.47 -22.54
C LYS A 302 -21.27 0.47 -23.49
N PHE A 303 -21.73 0.53 -24.73
CA PHE A 303 -21.20 1.45 -25.73
C PHE A 303 -22.28 2.32 -26.37
N TYR A 304 -21.90 3.53 -26.76
CA TYR A 304 -22.75 4.51 -27.42
C TYR A 304 -22.05 5.05 -28.67
N PHE A 305 -22.76 5.04 -29.80
CA PHE A 305 -22.36 5.78 -31.00
C PHE A 305 -23.12 7.10 -31.06
N GLU A 306 -22.40 8.21 -31.14
CA GLU A 306 -22.99 9.50 -31.49
C GLU A 306 -23.65 9.39 -32.89
N PRO A 307 -24.78 10.09 -33.15
CA PRO A 307 -25.35 10.11 -34.49
C PRO A 307 -24.35 10.61 -35.52
N LEU A 308 -24.20 9.85 -36.62
CA LEU A 308 -23.31 10.25 -37.71
C LEU A 308 -23.79 11.56 -38.35
N PRO A 309 -22.87 12.52 -38.58
CA PRO A 309 -23.22 13.75 -39.27
C PRO A 309 -23.49 13.51 -40.76
N ILE A 310 -24.31 14.37 -41.36
CA ILE A 310 -24.75 14.26 -42.77
C ILE A 310 -23.62 14.33 -43.80
N TYR A 311 -22.45 14.84 -43.41
CA TYR A 311 -21.29 14.95 -44.29
C TYR A 311 -20.39 13.71 -44.23
N ALA A 312 -20.71 12.70 -43.42
CA ALA A 312 -19.96 11.44 -43.41
C ALA A 312 -19.91 10.82 -44.81
N GLY A 313 -18.84 10.08 -45.08
CA GLY A 313 -18.65 9.40 -46.37
C GLY A 313 -19.79 8.42 -46.69
N ILE A 314 -19.92 8.10 -47.97
CA ILE A 314 -20.87 7.09 -48.45
C ILE A 314 -20.58 5.77 -47.73
N ASP A 315 -21.64 5.04 -47.35
CA ASP A 315 -21.60 3.75 -46.65
C ASP A 315 -20.97 3.74 -45.24
N VAL A 316 -20.49 4.88 -44.71
CA VAL A 316 -19.97 4.97 -43.32
C VAL A 316 -21.02 4.56 -42.29
N SER A 317 -22.29 4.92 -42.49
CA SER A 317 -23.37 4.49 -41.61
C SER A 317 -23.55 2.97 -41.58
N SER A 318 -23.37 2.30 -42.70
CA SER A 318 -23.45 0.84 -42.77
C SER A 318 -22.24 0.19 -42.08
N ALA A 319 -21.04 0.74 -42.24
CA ALA A 319 -19.84 0.28 -41.54
C ALA A 319 -19.97 0.40 -40.01
N VAL A 320 -20.48 1.53 -39.50
CA VAL A 320 -20.71 1.72 -38.06
C VAL A 320 -21.73 0.73 -37.51
N GLU A 321 -22.81 0.44 -38.25
CA GLU A 321 -23.81 -0.56 -37.82
C GLU A 321 -23.27 -2.00 -37.90
N ASN A 322 -22.36 -2.30 -38.83
CA ASN A 322 -21.63 -3.57 -38.87
C ASN A 322 -20.76 -3.73 -37.62
N ILE A 323 -19.98 -2.70 -37.26
CA ILE A 323 -19.19 -2.70 -36.01
C ILE A 323 -20.10 -2.85 -34.80
N SER A 324 -21.23 -2.13 -34.74
CA SER A 324 -22.20 -2.26 -33.66
C SER A 324 -22.66 -3.72 -33.51
N SER A 325 -22.92 -4.41 -34.62
CA SER A 325 -23.35 -5.81 -34.62
C SER A 325 -22.24 -6.74 -34.15
N SER A 326 -21.01 -6.52 -34.61
CA SER A 326 -19.83 -7.26 -34.14
C SER A 326 -19.62 -7.06 -32.64
N LEU A 327 -19.69 -5.81 -32.14
CA LEU A 327 -19.56 -5.51 -30.72
C LEU A 327 -20.62 -6.24 -29.91
N LEU A 328 -21.89 -6.26 -30.31
CA LEU A 328 -22.97 -6.97 -29.60
C LEU A 328 -22.79 -8.49 -29.51
N SER A 329 -22.05 -9.08 -30.44
CA SER A 329 -21.71 -10.52 -30.42
C SER A 329 -20.37 -10.81 -29.77
N TRP A 330 -19.60 -9.77 -29.46
CA TRP A 330 -18.28 -9.86 -28.87
C TRP A 330 -18.38 -10.03 -27.35
N SER A 331 -17.61 -10.96 -26.79
CA SER A 331 -17.53 -11.20 -25.35
C SER A 331 -16.07 -11.12 -24.88
N PRO A 332 -15.53 -9.90 -24.72
CA PRO A 332 -14.16 -9.76 -24.23
C PRO A 332 -14.08 -10.23 -22.79
N TYR A 333 -13.13 -11.14 -22.50
CA TYR A 333 -12.84 -11.60 -21.14
C TYR A 333 -14.06 -12.14 -20.37
N GLY A 334 -15.06 -12.69 -21.08
CA GLY A 334 -16.28 -13.22 -20.49
C GLY A 334 -17.34 -12.18 -20.12
N THR A 335 -17.18 -10.93 -20.57
CA THR A 335 -18.16 -9.85 -20.37
C THR A 335 -19.17 -9.80 -21.51
N THR A 336 -20.39 -9.35 -21.24
CA THR A 336 -21.37 -9.08 -22.31
C THR A 336 -21.26 -7.65 -22.79
N THR A 337 -21.64 -7.36 -24.02
CA THR A 337 -21.64 -6.00 -24.56
C THR A 337 -23.06 -5.52 -24.83
N ARG A 338 -23.29 -4.22 -24.70
CA ARG A 338 -24.61 -3.64 -24.93
C ARG A 338 -24.52 -2.26 -25.54
N ARG A 339 -25.33 -2.01 -26.58
CA ARG A 339 -25.54 -0.66 -27.10
C ARG A 339 -26.51 0.10 -26.20
N VAL A 340 -26.12 1.29 -25.79
CA VAL A 340 -27.00 2.28 -25.15
C VAL A 340 -27.22 3.47 -26.10
N PHE A 341 -28.27 4.24 -25.85
CA PHE A 341 -28.67 5.36 -26.70
C PHE A 341 -28.61 6.72 -25.98
N ASN A 342 -28.02 6.72 -24.79
CA ASN A 342 -27.73 7.90 -24.00
C ASN A 342 -26.24 7.87 -23.67
N ALA A 343 -25.54 8.97 -23.94
CA ALA A 343 -24.11 9.08 -23.72
C ALA A 343 -23.73 8.88 -22.23
N ASN A 344 -24.60 9.29 -21.31
CA ASN A 344 -24.34 9.19 -19.87
C ASN A 344 -24.43 7.76 -19.32
N ASP A 345 -25.00 6.83 -20.11
CA ASP A 345 -25.16 5.43 -19.72
C ASP A 345 -24.05 4.54 -20.30
N ALA A 346 -23.10 5.12 -21.04
CA ALA A 346 -22.09 4.40 -21.81
C ALA A 346 -20.75 4.35 -21.06
N ASP A 347 -20.11 3.16 -21.08
CA ASP A 347 -18.72 2.98 -20.65
C ASP A 347 -17.75 3.30 -21.80
N LEU A 348 -18.19 3.07 -23.05
CA LEU A 348 -17.51 3.48 -24.27
C LEU A 348 -18.37 4.50 -25.03
N TYR A 349 -17.88 5.73 -25.14
CA TYR A 349 -18.51 6.80 -25.90
C TYR A 349 -17.74 7.05 -27.20
N ILE A 350 -18.39 6.78 -28.33
CA ILE A 350 -17.80 6.97 -29.66
C ILE A 350 -18.41 8.21 -30.29
N SER A 351 -17.55 9.10 -30.79
CA SER A 351 -17.90 10.39 -31.38
C SER A 351 -17.12 10.65 -32.67
N TRP A 352 -17.62 11.60 -33.45
CA TRP A 352 -17.12 11.83 -34.80
C TRP A 352 -16.48 13.22 -34.94
N VAL A 353 -15.32 13.26 -35.58
CA VAL A 353 -14.59 14.51 -35.85
C VAL A 353 -14.55 14.72 -37.36
N LYS A 354 -14.96 15.91 -37.82
CA LYS A 354 -14.98 16.22 -39.26
C LYS A 354 -13.59 16.14 -39.88
N ASP A 355 -12.62 16.78 -39.24
CA ASP A 355 -11.21 16.79 -39.62
C ASP A 355 -10.39 17.10 -38.35
N TYR A 356 -9.32 16.35 -38.13
CA TYR A 356 -8.39 16.57 -37.02
C TYR A 356 -7.38 17.68 -37.30
N GLY A 357 -7.21 18.09 -38.57
CA GLY A 357 -6.22 19.09 -38.97
C GLY A 357 -4.76 18.66 -38.72
N SER A 358 -4.53 17.37 -38.53
CA SER A 358 -3.22 16.78 -38.22
C SER A 358 -3.08 15.39 -38.85
N HIS A 359 -1.95 14.72 -38.59
CA HIS A 359 -1.73 13.34 -39.03
C HIS A 359 -2.52 12.31 -38.21
N THR A 360 -3.18 12.73 -37.13
CA THR A 360 -4.04 11.88 -36.31
C THR A 360 -5.43 11.80 -36.93
N ILE A 361 -5.96 10.59 -37.11
CA ILE A 361 -7.30 10.38 -37.70
C ILE A 361 -8.25 9.61 -36.77
N GLY A 362 -7.75 9.18 -35.60
CA GLY A 362 -8.49 8.51 -34.54
C GLY A 362 -7.78 8.72 -33.22
N GLN A 363 -8.54 8.72 -32.12
CA GLN A 363 -7.98 8.79 -30.77
C GLN A 363 -8.93 8.19 -29.73
N SER A 364 -8.40 7.33 -28.87
CA SER A 364 -9.05 6.91 -27.63
C SER A 364 -8.56 7.74 -26.44
N ILE A 365 -9.46 8.52 -25.86
CA ILE A 365 -9.22 9.42 -24.72
C ILE A 365 -9.69 8.73 -23.44
N PHE A 366 -8.81 8.64 -22.45
CA PHE A 366 -9.03 7.88 -21.20
C PHE A 366 -9.56 6.46 -21.43
N LYS A 367 -9.26 5.86 -22.59
CA LYS A 367 -9.81 4.57 -23.03
C LYS A 367 -11.34 4.52 -23.19
N SER A 368 -12.11 5.44 -22.60
CA SER A 368 -13.58 5.45 -22.62
C SER A 368 -14.19 6.31 -23.71
N HIS A 369 -13.48 7.34 -24.17
CA HIS A 369 -13.99 8.25 -25.21
C HIS A 369 -13.21 8.09 -26.50
N ILE A 370 -13.80 7.43 -27.49
CA ILE A 370 -13.24 7.25 -28.81
C ILE A 370 -13.70 8.39 -29.74
N LYS A 371 -12.76 9.01 -30.42
CA LYS A 371 -13.00 9.97 -31.49
C LYS A 371 -12.46 9.40 -32.80
N VAL A 372 -13.28 9.44 -33.85
CA VAL A 372 -12.91 8.96 -35.18
C VAL A 372 -13.08 10.08 -36.19
N GLY A 373 -12.05 10.30 -37.00
CA GLY A 373 -12.04 11.26 -38.09
C GLY A 373 -12.91 10.77 -39.23
N LEU A 374 -13.67 11.67 -39.83
CA LEU A 374 -14.54 11.39 -40.96
C LEU A 374 -13.99 11.90 -42.30
N GLY A 375 -12.85 12.59 -42.27
CA GLY A 375 -12.24 13.15 -43.47
C GLY A 375 -11.04 14.03 -43.14
N ARG A 376 -10.47 14.60 -44.19
CA ARG A 376 -9.33 15.51 -44.14
C ARG A 376 -9.39 16.55 -45.25
N GLU A 377 -8.75 17.69 -45.06
CA GLU A 377 -8.43 18.61 -46.14
C GLU A 377 -7.37 18.00 -47.09
N ASN A 378 -7.63 18.14 -48.39
CA ASN A 378 -6.68 17.76 -49.42
C ASN A 378 -5.64 18.88 -49.66
N CYS A 379 -4.69 18.66 -50.57
CA CYS A 379 -3.63 19.64 -50.89
C CYS A 379 -4.15 20.97 -51.49
N ARG A 380 -5.46 21.09 -51.78
CA ARG A 380 -6.12 22.29 -52.28
C ARG A 380 -6.95 23.00 -51.21
N GLY A 381 -7.01 22.47 -49.99
CA GLY A 381 -7.86 22.98 -48.91
C GLY A 381 -9.32 22.54 -49.01
N ASP A 382 -9.66 21.64 -49.94
CA ASP A 382 -11.00 21.07 -50.02
C ASP A 382 -11.10 19.88 -49.07
N TRP A 383 -12.12 19.88 -48.22
CA TRP A 383 -12.41 18.75 -47.33
C TRP A 383 -12.90 17.53 -48.13
N GLN A 384 -12.33 16.36 -47.85
CA GLN A 384 -12.72 15.08 -48.43
C GLN A 384 -13.09 14.09 -47.33
N ALA A 385 -14.25 13.46 -47.47
CA ALA A 385 -14.69 12.40 -46.58
C ALA A 385 -13.81 11.16 -46.73
N PHE A 386 -13.53 10.48 -45.62
CA PHE A 386 -12.98 9.13 -45.64
C PHE A 386 -14.03 8.13 -46.12
N ASP A 387 -13.55 7.07 -46.76
CA ASP A 387 -14.41 5.94 -47.13
C ASP A 387 -14.78 5.08 -45.91
N ALA A 388 -15.79 4.23 -46.11
CA ALA A 388 -16.31 3.35 -45.07
C ALA A 388 -15.24 2.42 -44.48
N SER A 389 -14.34 1.88 -45.32
CA SER A 389 -13.25 1.00 -44.88
C SER A 389 -12.24 1.69 -43.98
N THR A 390 -11.92 2.95 -44.27
CA THR A 390 -11.00 3.77 -43.48
C THR A 390 -11.60 4.04 -42.11
N VAL A 391 -12.86 4.49 -42.06
CA VAL A 391 -13.56 4.74 -40.80
C VAL A 391 -13.70 3.46 -39.98
N GLU A 392 -14.03 2.33 -40.62
CA GLU A 392 -14.13 1.03 -39.95
C GLU A 392 -12.79 0.61 -39.34
N LYS A 393 -11.70 0.71 -40.09
CA LYS A 393 -10.35 0.35 -39.63
C LYS A 393 -9.91 1.21 -38.45
N VAL A 394 -10.11 2.54 -38.55
CA VAL A 394 -9.75 3.47 -37.47
C VAL A 394 -10.61 3.22 -36.24
N LEU A 395 -11.92 3.04 -36.39
CA LEU A 395 -12.79 2.79 -35.23
C LEU A 395 -12.41 1.48 -34.51
N TRP A 396 -12.14 0.40 -35.24
CA TRP A 396 -11.66 -0.84 -34.61
C TRP A 396 -10.31 -0.68 -33.92
N HIS A 397 -9.40 0.11 -34.50
CA HIS A 397 -8.10 0.43 -33.90
C HIS A 397 -8.29 1.15 -32.55
N GLU A 398 -9.13 2.18 -32.52
CA GLU A 398 -9.37 2.94 -31.28
C GLU A 398 -10.13 2.13 -30.23
N ILE A 399 -11.06 1.26 -30.64
CA ILE A 399 -11.68 0.28 -29.74
C ILE A 399 -10.60 -0.64 -29.16
N GLY A 400 -9.60 -1.05 -29.94
CA GLY A 400 -8.47 -1.82 -29.44
C GLY A 400 -7.70 -1.08 -28.34
N HIS A 401 -7.41 0.20 -28.51
CA HIS A 401 -6.78 1.03 -27.45
C HIS A 401 -7.64 1.12 -26.20
N SER A 402 -8.95 1.32 -26.37
CA SER A 402 -9.92 1.30 -25.27
C SER A 402 -9.91 0.00 -24.47
N MET A 403 -9.56 -1.11 -25.13
CA MET A 403 -9.49 -2.46 -24.56
C MET A 403 -8.09 -2.82 -24.05
N GLY A 404 -7.16 -1.86 -24.05
CA GLY A 404 -5.82 -2.03 -23.50
C GLY A 404 -4.76 -2.53 -24.48
N TYR A 405 -5.08 -2.66 -25.77
CA TYR A 405 -4.09 -3.04 -26.78
C TYR A 405 -3.21 -1.84 -27.17
N GLY A 406 -1.89 -2.08 -27.25
CA GLY A 406 -0.93 -1.13 -27.81
C GLY A 406 -0.80 -1.29 -29.32
N HIS A 407 0.00 -0.42 -29.95
CA HIS A 407 0.30 -0.54 -31.37
C HIS A 407 1.03 -1.84 -31.71
N SER A 408 0.72 -2.37 -32.89
CA SER A 408 1.43 -3.47 -33.52
C SER A 408 2.43 -2.96 -34.57
N SER A 409 3.51 -3.71 -34.79
CA SER A 409 4.44 -3.50 -35.92
C SER A 409 4.05 -4.27 -37.18
N ASP A 410 3.07 -5.18 -37.11
CA ASP A 410 2.57 -5.94 -38.26
C ASP A 410 1.53 -5.12 -39.04
N PRO A 411 1.78 -4.78 -40.33
CA PRO A 411 0.86 -3.97 -41.14
C PRO A 411 -0.51 -4.61 -41.40
N ASN A 412 -0.63 -5.93 -41.22
CA ASN A 412 -1.91 -6.64 -41.36
C ASN A 412 -2.73 -6.66 -40.05
N ASN A 413 -2.17 -6.18 -38.95
CA ASN A 413 -2.85 -6.13 -37.66
C ASN A 413 -3.72 -4.87 -37.56
N VAL A 414 -4.91 -4.99 -36.97
CA VAL A 414 -5.82 -3.85 -36.76
C VAL A 414 -5.20 -2.76 -35.89
N MET A 415 -4.29 -3.12 -34.97
CA MET A 415 -3.51 -2.20 -34.14
C MET A 415 -2.27 -1.62 -34.83
N TYR A 416 -2.10 -1.82 -36.15
CA TYR A 416 -1.04 -1.14 -36.88
C TYR A 416 -1.30 0.37 -36.91
N TRP A 417 -0.31 1.15 -36.50
CA TRP A 417 -0.43 2.58 -36.23
C TRP A 417 -0.60 3.47 -37.48
N GLN A 418 -0.38 2.93 -38.69
CA GLN A 418 -0.59 3.65 -39.94
C GLN A 418 -1.82 3.14 -40.69
N VAL A 419 -2.60 4.08 -41.20
CA VAL A 419 -3.71 3.82 -42.11
C VAL A 419 -3.48 4.67 -43.35
N GLU A 420 -3.55 4.03 -44.53
CA GLU A 420 -3.56 4.74 -45.80
C GLU A 420 -4.96 5.34 -46.00
N THR A 421 -5.03 6.65 -46.18
CA THR A 421 -6.28 7.44 -46.28
C THR A 421 -6.36 8.21 -47.58
#